data_AF-A0A7S0RVD9-F1
#
_entry.id   AF-A0A7S0RVD9-F1
#
_cell.length_a   1.000
_cell.length_b   1.000
_cell.length_c   1.000
_cell.angle_alpha   90.00
_cell.angle_beta   90.00
_cell.angle_gamma   90.00
#
_symmetry.space_group_name_H-M   'P 1'
#
loop_
_entity.id
_entity.type
_entity.pdbx_description
1 polymer ?
#
loop_
_entity_poly.entity_id
_entity_poly.type
_entity_poly.pdbx_seq_one_letter_code
_entity_poly.pdbx_strand_id
1 'polypeptide(L)'
;LAQGLDIQLNSKVTSVSYGKKGVKVETASGQVHEARAAIIAVPLTELKAGAISFDKELPEWKSDVYARLGAATSITMALEFAQPFWSAADAEGSGSFAV
;
A
#
# COMPACT_ATOMS: atom_id res chain seq x y z
N LEU A 1 12.74 -4.21 -12.44
CA LEU A 1 13.41 -3.55 -11.29
C LEU A 1 13.86 -4.53 -10.21
N ALA A 2 13.14 -5.63 -9.94
CA ALA A 2 13.43 -6.54 -8.83
C ALA A 2 14.58 -7.56 -9.05
N GLN A 3 15.14 -7.66 -10.26
CA GLN A 3 16.10 -8.72 -10.61
C GLN A 3 17.38 -8.61 -9.79
N GLY A 4 17.81 -9.73 -9.17
CA GLY A 4 19.06 -9.82 -8.42
C GLY A 4 19.02 -9.19 -7.03
N LEU A 5 17.84 -8.79 -6.53
CA LEU A 5 17.66 -8.27 -5.17
C LEU A 5 17.20 -9.36 -4.21
N ASP A 6 17.61 -9.23 -2.95
CA ASP A 6 17.06 -10.04 -1.85
C ASP A 6 15.67 -9.51 -1.48
N ILE A 7 14.63 -10.25 -1.84
CA ILE A 7 13.23 -9.88 -1.63
C ILE A 7 12.53 -10.98 -0.86
N GLN A 8 12.09 -10.65 0.34
CA GLN A 8 11.34 -11.56 1.21
C GLN A 8 9.84 -11.34 1.03
N LEU A 9 9.16 -12.25 0.32
CA LEU A 9 7.72 -12.25 0.14
C LEU A 9 7.02 -12.93 1.32
N ASN A 10 5.72 -12.65 1.51
CA ASN A 10 4.92 -13.16 2.63
C ASN A 10 5.43 -12.77 4.03
N SER A 11 6.35 -11.80 4.11
CA SER A 11 6.92 -11.28 5.35
C SER A 11 6.20 -10.01 5.80
N LYS A 12 4.91 -10.12 6.15
CA LYS A 12 4.13 -8.95 6.61
C LYS A 12 4.76 -8.37 7.88
N VAL A 13 5.25 -7.13 7.79
CA VAL A 13 5.78 -6.38 8.94
C VAL A 13 4.64 -5.97 9.87
N THR A 14 4.85 -6.12 11.17
CA THR A 14 3.88 -5.76 12.23
C THR A 14 4.45 -4.77 13.23
N SER A 15 5.78 -4.73 13.40
CA SER A 15 6.43 -3.80 14.34
C SER A 15 7.77 -3.30 13.81
N VAL A 16 8.07 -2.03 14.10
CA VAL A 16 9.33 -1.37 13.78
C VAL A 16 9.83 -0.60 15.01
N SER A 17 10.98 -1.01 15.54
CA SER A 17 11.70 -0.27 16.58
C SER A 17 12.92 0.42 15.99
N TYR A 18 13.14 1.69 16.34
CA TYR A 18 14.24 2.47 15.77
C TYR A 18 14.89 3.43 16.78
N GLY A 19 16.18 3.70 16.60
CA GLY A 19 16.92 4.62 17.45
C GLY A 19 18.40 4.71 17.10
N LYS A 20 19.22 5.16 18.06
CA LYS A 20 20.67 5.36 17.86
C LYS A 20 21.42 4.07 17.46
N LYS A 21 20.86 2.90 17.76
CA LYS A 21 21.45 1.58 17.50
C LYS A 21 21.04 0.98 16.15
N GLY A 22 20.18 1.65 15.39
CA GLY A 22 19.64 1.14 14.12
C GLY A 22 18.13 0.89 14.19
N VAL A 23 17.66 -0.02 13.34
CA VAL A 23 16.26 -0.40 13.17
C VAL A 23 16.11 -1.91 13.34
N LYS A 24 15.08 -2.32 14.08
CA LYS A 24 14.62 -3.69 14.21
C LYS A 24 13.21 -3.79 13.64
N VAL A 25 12.98 -4.75 12.76
CA VAL A 25 11.70 -5.01 12.10
C VAL A 25 11.23 -6.41 12.49
N GLU A 26 9.99 -6.50 12.96
CA GLU A 26 9.35 -7.77 13.28
C GLU A 26 8.20 -8.03 12.32
N THR A 27 8.09 -9.28 11.89
CA THR A 27 7.05 -9.75 10.98
C THR A 27 5.98 -10.54 11.72
N ALA A 28 4.82 -10.76 11.10
CA ALA A 28 3.73 -11.54 11.66
C ALA A 28 4.09 -13.00 11.97
N SER A 29 5.14 -13.55 11.34
CA SER A 29 5.65 -14.89 11.65
C SER A 29 6.59 -14.92 12.86
N GLY A 30 6.87 -13.77 13.47
CA GLY A 30 7.86 -13.62 14.55
C GLY A 30 9.30 -13.50 14.05
N GLN A 31 9.54 -13.48 12.74
CA GLN A 31 10.88 -13.25 12.20
C GLN A 31 11.32 -11.80 12.46
N VAL A 32 12.57 -11.63 12.88
CA VAL A 32 13.19 -10.35 13.20
C VAL A 32 14.32 -10.04 12.21
N HIS A 33 14.32 -8.82 11.71
CA HIS A 33 15.39 -8.27 10.87
C HIS A 33 16.01 -7.04 11.54
N GLU A 34 17.33 -6.92 11.46
CA GLU A 34 18.07 -5.78 12.01
C GLU A 34 18.90 -5.10 10.91
N ALA A 35 18.88 -3.77 10.91
CA ALA A 35 19.62 -2.96 9.93
C ALA A 35 20.04 -1.62 10.52
N ARG A 36 20.97 -0.94 9.86
CA ARG A 36 21.38 0.42 10.24
C ARG A 36 20.26 1.45 9.99
N ALA A 37 19.45 1.23 8.97
CA ALA A 37 18.35 2.10 8.56
C ALA A 37 17.25 1.29 7.85
N ALA A 38 16.04 1.83 7.80
CA ALA A 38 14.92 1.26 7.06
C ALA A 38 14.18 2.36 6.28
N ILE A 39 13.68 2.00 5.09
CA ILE A 39 12.80 2.84 4.28
C ILE A 39 11.40 2.21 4.33
N ILE A 40 10.42 2.99 4.77
CA ILE A 40 9.02 2.56 4.83
C ILE A 40 8.31 3.05 3.57
N ALA A 41 7.97 2.11 2.70
CA ALA A 41 7.31 2.37 1.41
C ALA A 41 5.95 1.66 1.32
N VAL A 42 5.23 1.60 2.44
CA VAL A 42 3.88 1.04 2.48
C VAL A 42 2.83 2.06 2.01
N PRO A 43 1.66 1.61 1.52
CA PRO A 43 0.56 2.50 1.21
C PRO A 43 0.15 3.35 2.42
N LEU A 44 -0.32 4.57 2.17
CA LEU A 44 -0.86 5.45 3.21
C LEU A 44 -2.01 4.78 4.01
N THR A 45 -2.81 3.94 3.34
CA THR A 45 -3.91 3.19 3.96
C THR A 45 -3.43 2.27 5.08
N GLU A 46 -2.27 1.61 4.92
CA GLU A 46 -1.69 0.74 5.96
C GLU A 46 -1.21 1.54 7.17
N LEU A 47 -0.63 2.73 6.95
CA LEU A 47 -0.23 3.63 8.03
C LEU A 47 -1.44 4.14 8.82
N LYS A 48 -2.52 4.49 8.13
CA LYS A 48 -3.78 4.94 8.76
C LYS A 48 -4.48 3.84 9.54
N ALA A 49 -4.43 2.61 9.05
CA ALA A 49 -5.05 1.46 9.70
C ALA A 49 -4.32 1.03 10.98
N GLY A 50 -3.14 1.59 11.27
CA GLY A 50 -2.31 1.16 12.40
C GLY A 50 -1.79 -0.26 12.23
N ALA A 51 -1.63 -0.74 10.99
CA ALA A 51 -1.21 -2.11 10.70
C ALA A 51 0.25 -2.41 11.12
N ILE A 52 1.04 -1.36 11.33
CA ILE A 52 2.43 -1.42 11.79
C ILE A 52 2.57 -0.59 13.05
N SER A 53 3.04 -1.22 14.13
CA SER A 53 3.42 -0.52 15.35
C SER A 53 4.81 0.09 15.22
N PHE A 54 4.99 1.32 15.71
CA PHE A 54 6.28 1.99 15.76
C PHE A 54 6.68 2.20 17.22
N ASP A 55 7.78 1.57 17.64
CA ASP A 55 8.33 1.74 18.98
C ASP A 55 9.10 3.08 19.02
N LYS A 56 8.58 3.98 19.85
CA LYS A 56 8.46 5.44 19.65
C LYS A 56 7.44 5.79 18.58
N GLU A 57 6.28 6.24 19.06
CA GLU A 57 5.25 6.84 18.21
C GLU A 57 5.88 7.85 17.26
N LEU A 58 5.36 7.86 16.03
CA LEU A 58 5.77 8.86 15.06
C LEU A 58 5.44 10.24 15.63
N PRO A 59 6.34 11.23 15.46
CA PRO A 59 6.05 12.59 15.89
C PRO A 59 4.68 13.06 15.41
N GLU A 60 3.94 13.76 16.26
CA GLU A 60 2.55 14.15 16.06
C GLU A 60 2.29 14.75 14.66
N TRP A 61 3.18 15.62 14.20
CA TRP A 61 3.08 16.24 12.88
C TRP A 61 3.02 15.24 11.71
N LYS A 62 3.61 14.04 11.84
CA LYS A 62 3.51 12.98 10.83
C LYS A 62 2.15 12.30 10.87
N SER A 63 1.67 12.00 12.07
CA SER A 63 0.35 11.39 12.30
C SER A 63 -0.78 12.31 11.81
N ASP A 64 -0.65 13.62 12.02
CA ASP A 64 -1.59 14.62 11.52
C ASP A 64 -1.63 14.67 9.98
N VAL A 65 -0.47 14.58 9.33
CA VAL A 65 -0.39 14.53 7.87
C VAL A 65 -1.10 13.29 7.34
N TYR A 66 -0.90 12.13 7.98
CA TYR A 66 -1.62 10.93 7.59
C TYR A 66 -3.12 11.14 7.73
N ALA A 67 -3.60 11.60 8.89
CA ALA A 67 -5.03 11.81 9.14
C ALA A 67 -5.70 12.69 8.07
N ARG A 68 -5.03 13.75 7.64
CA ARG A 68 -5.57 14.75 6.69
C ARG A 68 -5.50 14.32 5.22
N LEU A 69 -4.56 13.49 4.82
CA LEU A 69 -4.42 13.07 3.42
C LEU A 69 -5.50 12.07 3.04
N GLY A 70 -6.27 12.36 1.99
CA GLY A 70 -7.24 11.39 1.45
C GLY A 70 -6.55 10.15 0.89
N ALA A 71 -7.11 8.96 1.16
CA ALA A 71 -6.73 7.73 0.46
C ALA A 71 -7.92 7.32 -0.41
N ALA A 72 -7.86 7.66 -1.70
CA ALA A 72 -8.93 7.34 -2.63
C ALA A 72 -8.90 5.84 -2.95
N THR A 73 -10.05 5.20 -2.80
CA THR A 73 -10.26 3.82 -3.24
C THR A 73 -10.92 3.85 -4.61
N SER A 74 -10.36 3.12 -5.57
CA SER A 74 -10.94 2.90 -6.88
C SER A 74 -11.14 1.40 -7.09
N ILE A 75 -12.26 1.03 -7.70
CA ILE A 75 -12.47 -0.31 -8.22
C ILE A 75 -12.26 -0.23 -9.72
N THR A 76 -11.36 -1.06 -10.24
CA THR A 76 -11.18 -1.24 -11.69
C THR A 76 -11.72 -2.61 -12.06
N MET A 77 -12.53 -2.66 -13.12
CA MET A 77 -13.05 -3.90 -13.69
C MET A 77 -12.46 -4.09 -15.08
N ALA A 78 -11.99 -5.30 -15.36
CA ALA A 78 -11.59 -5.71 -16.71
C ALA A 78 -12.67 -6.65 -17.25
N LEU A 79 -13.24 -6.30 -18.41
CA LEU A 79 -14.24 -7.10 -19.10
C LEU A 79 -13.68 -7.55 -20.44
N GLU A 80 -13.73 -8.85 -20.70
CA GLU A 80 -13.38 -9.43 -21.99
C GLU A 80 -14.66 -9.59 -22.82
N PHE A 81 -14.57 -9.21 -24.09
CA PHE A 81 -15.65 -9.36 -25.05
C PHE A 81 -15.14 -10.05 -26.30
N ALA A 82 -15.97 -10.89 -26.90
CA ALA A 82 -15.60 -11.64 -28.11
C ALA A 82 -15.30 -10.73 -29.32
N GLN A 83 -15.87 -9.51 -29.35
CA GLN A 83 -15.67 -8.49 -30.39
C GLN A 83 -15.71 -7.08 -29.75
N PRO A 84 -15.00 -6.09 -30.29
CA PRO A 84 -15.01 -4.72 -29.79
C PRO A 84 -16.31 -3.99 -30.18
N PHE A 85 -17.41 -4.28 -29.49
CA PHE A 85 -18.74 -3.72 -29.80
C PHE A 85 -18.81 -2.19 -29.63
N TRP A 86 -17.93 -1.60 -28.84
CA TRP A 86 -17.82 -0.15 -28.61
C TRP A 86 -17.21 0.64 -29.79
N SER A 87 -16.92 -0.02 -30.91
CA SER A 87 -16.29 0.60 -32.09
C SER A 87 -17.26 0.88 -33.26
N ALA A 88 -18.50 0.42 -33.19
CA ALA A 88 -19.57 0.82 -34.11
C ALA A 88 -20.42 1.92 -33.45
N ALA A 89 -20.59 3.04 -34.14
CA ALA A 89 -21.09 4.29 -33.59
C ALA A 89 -22.53 4.20 -33.04
N ASP A 90 -22.68 4.43 -31.73
CA ASP A 90 -23.81 5.20 -31.18
C ASP A 90 -23.26 6.56 -30.72
N ALA A 91 -22.86 7.38 -31.70
CA ALA A 91 -22.72 8.82 -31.49
C ALA A 91 -24.10 9.48 -31.53
N GLU A 92 -25.06 8.96 -30.75
CA GLU A 92 -26.32 9.64 -30.42
C GLU A 92 -27.00 8.89 -29.25
N GLY A 93 -26.92 9.47 -28.05
CA GLY A 93 -27.97 9.40 -27.04
C GLY A 93 -28.28 8.06 -26.35
N SER A 94 -27.96 7.98 -25.06
CA SER A 94 -28.59 7.10 -24.04
C SER A 94 -28.18 5.62 -23.98
N GLY A 95 -26.88 5.32 -23.98
CA GLY A 95 -26.39 4.05 -23.45
C GLY A 95 -26.30 4.09 -21.92
N SER A 96 -27.41 3.78 -21.23
CA SER A 96 -27.39 3.49 -19.79
C SER A 96 -26.53 2.25 -19.54
N PHE A 97 -25.29 2.44 -19.07
CA PHE A 97 -24.57 1.37 -18.38
C PHE A 97 -25.18 1.23 -16.99
N ALA A 98 -26.24 0.43 -16.90
CA ALA A 98 -26.71 -0.08 -15.62
C ALA A 98 -25.70 -1.14 -15.15
N VAL A 99 -25.12 -0.89 -13.98
CA VAL A 99 -24.52 -1.93 -13.13
C VAL A 99 -25.62 -2.52 -12.27
#